data_AF-A0A2E6SUT7-F1
#
_entry.id   AF-A0A2E6SUT7-F1
#
_cell.length_a   1.000
_cell.length_b   1.000
_cell.length_c   1.000
_cell.angle_alpha   90.00
_cell.angle_beta   90.00
_cell.angle_gamma   90.00
#
_symmetry.space_group_name_H-M   'P 1'
#
loop_
_entity.id
_entity.type
_entity.pdbx_description
1 polymer ?
#
loop_
_entity_poly.entity_id
_entity_poly.type
_entity_poly.pdbx_seq_one_letter_code
_entity_poly.pdbx_strand_id
1 'polypeptide(L)'
;MDILSHTFSGLAIGATALHFSKKKVSYKMFLLFSCGFAAFFPDLDVITQWSGFDTTFGNWFDLKEKGSLIYHQKRWFSHHALFHSLPMAILFTGILSLYFRLRRRVSWRSVWRENKLFFAAVFSAYLVHLFEDMPTPTFVWGGVAFLFPSEQYWGGKGYIWWWNNYDLFLIIISIFVLNISLTGLTLFRIRNVVTQSIASIILIIGVGLFNYQMLHRGYSFNYSGMSEHHQVWQMNEAKSLELQKEILGDELYEIMIKIDHSIPFWF
;
A
#
# COMPACT_ATOMS: atom_id res chain seq x y z
N MET A 1 -3.76 3.22 -10.63
CA MET A 1 -2.46 3.12 -9.89
C MET A 1 -2.51 2.79 -8.38
N ASP A 2 -3.65 2.84 -7.69
CA ASP A 2 -3.69 2.84 -6.20
C ASP A 2 -3.04 1.61 -5.52
N ILE A 3 -3.44 0.41 -5.94
CA ILE A 3 -2.85 -0.86 -5.48
C ILE A 3 -1.34 -0.93 -5.74
N LEU A 4 -0.87 -0.33 -6.84
CA LEU A 4 0.56 -0.23 -7.11
C LEU A 4 1.23 0.72 -6.13
N SER A 5 0.63 1.87 -5.80
CA SER A 5 1.13 2.78 -4.77
C SER A 5 1.32 2.04 -3.44
N HIS A 6 0.31 1.31 -2.97
CA HIS A 6 0.41 0.53 -1.74
C HIS A 6 1.49 -0.56 -1.81
N THR A 7 1.53 -1.30 -2.91
CA THR A 7 2.57 -2.33 -3.10
C THR A 7 3.97 -1.71 -3.06
N PHE A 8 4.16 -0.59 -3.75
CA PHE A 8 5.45 0.11 -3.81
C PHE A 8 5.80 0.84 -2.52
N SER A 9 4.83 1.28 -1.72
CA SER A 9 5.08 1.85 -0.39
C SER A 9 5.60 0.78 0.56
N GLY A 10 5.02 -0.43 0.52
CA GLY A 10 5.58 -1.61 1.17
C GLY A 10 6.99 -1.95 0.69
N LEU A 11 7.22 -1.96 -0.64
CA LEU A 11 8.56 -2.19 -1.20
C LEU A 11 9.56 -1.11 -0.78
N ALA A 12 9.15 0.16 -0.66
CA ALA A 12 10.00 1.26 -0.19
C ALA A 12 10.44 1.06 1.27
N ILE A 13 9.53 0.63 2.14
CA ILE A 13 9.87 0.21 3.51
C ILE A 13 10.85 -0.96 3.50
N GLY A 14 10.57 -1.99 2.69
CA GLY A 14 11.43 -3.17 2.54
C GLY A 14 12.83 -2.81 2.06
N ALA A 15 12.93 -1.96 1.03
CA ALA A 15 14.17 -1.47 0.42
C ALA A 15 15.01 -0.69 1.44
N THR A 16 14.37 0.16 2.25
CA THR A 16 15.02 0.85 3.36
C THR A 16 15.56 -0.14 4.39
N ALA A 17 14.76 -1.15 4.77
CA ALA A 17 15.15 -2.17 5.75
C ALA A 17 16.33 -3.05 5.28
N LEU A 18 16.58 -3.18 3.97
CA LEU A 18 17.71 -3.95 3.43
C LEU A 18 19.07 -3.47 3.94
N HIS A 19 19.21 -2.16 4.21
CA HIS A 19 20.43 -1.52 4.69
C HIS A 19 20.75 -1.86 6.14
N PHE A 20 19.75 -2.30 6.91
CA PHE A 20 19.89 -2.73 8.30
C PHE A 20 20.12 -4.24 8.43
N SER A 21 19.89 -4.99 7.35
CA SER A 21 20.04 -6.44 7.33
C SER A 21 21.45 -6.87 6.95
N LYS A 22 22.11 -7.63 7.83
CA LYS A 22 23.40 -8.29 7.56
C LYS A 22 23.25 -9.69 6.96
N LYS A 23 22.04 -10.11 6.60
CA LYS A 23 21.75 -11.45 6.09
C LYS A 23 22.01 -11.57 4.58
N LYS A 24 22.05 -12.82 4.10
CA LYS A 24 22.27 -13.17 2.68
C LYS A 24 21.23 -12.54 1.76
N VAL A 25 21.59 -12.41 0.47
CA VAL A 25 20.72 -11.83 -0.58
C VAL A 25 19.35 -12.50 -0.63
N SER A 26 19.27 -13.83 -0.54
CA SER A 26 17.99 -14.54 -0.53
C SER A 26 17.04 -14.09 0.59
N TYR A 27 17.58 -13.82 1.78
CA TYR A 27 16.79 -13.26 2.88
C TYR A 27 16.38 -11.82 2.61
N LYS A 28 17.26 -11.01 2.02
CA LYS A 28 16.97 -9.63 1.65
C LYS A 28 15.85 -9.56 0.59
N MET A 29 15.90 -10.40 -0.43
CA MET A 29 14.82 -10.52 -1.42
C MET A 29 13.51 -10.97 -0.76
N PHE A 30 13.58 -11.99 0.10
CA PHE A 30 12.41 -12.43 0.85
C PHE A 30 11.81 -11.31 1.72
N LEU A 31 12.65 -10.53 2.40
CA LEU A 31 12.22 -9.35 3.17
C LEU A 31 11.53 -8.33 2.27
N LEU A 32 12.17 -7.95 1.15
CA LEU A 32 11.65 -6.96 0.23
C LEU A 32 10.27 -7.35 -0.31
N PHE A 33 10.15 -8.56 -0.86
CA PHE A 33 8.88 -9.06 -1.39
C PHE A 33 7.83 -9.28 -0.30
N SER A 34 8.22 -9.68 0.91
CA SER A 34 7.29 -9.81 2.02
C SER A 34 6.69 -8.45 2.42
N CYS A 35 7.48 -7.38 2.37
CA CYS A 35 6.97 -6.03 2.63
C CYS A 35 6.02 -5.54 1.52
N GLY A 36 6.36 -5.76 0.25
CA GLY A 36 5.46 -5.45 -0.86
C GLY A 36 4.15 -6.22 -0.78
N PHE A 37 4.22 -7.53 -0.50
CA PHE A 37 3.03 -8.36 -0.31
C PHE A 37 2.22 -7.95 0.93
N ALA A 38 2.87 -7.56 2.03
CA ALA A 38 2.18 -7.11 3.24
C ALA A 38 1.42 -5.79 3.03
N ALA A 39 1.93 -4.88 2.21
CA ALA A 39 1.23 -3.66 1.86
C ALA A 39 0.15 -3.92 0.79
N PHE A 40 0.30 -4.89 -0.10
CA PHE A 40 -0.77 -5.31 -1.02
C PHE A 40 -1.91 -6.06 -0.31
N PHE A 41 -1.60 -6.79 0.77
CA PHE A 41 -2.49 -7.74 1.41
C PHE A 41 -3.86 -7.18 1.83
N PRO A 42 -3.98 -5.94 2.33
CA PRO A 42 -5.27 -5.35 2.68
C PRO A 42 -6.26 -5.35 1.50
N ASP A 43 -5.76 -5.11 0.28
CA ASP A 43 -6.56 -5.07 -0.97
C ASP A 43 -6.65 -6.43 -1.68
N LEU A 44 -6.34 -7.54 -1.00
CA LEU A 44 -6.28 -8.86 -1.65
C LEU A 44 -7.59 -9.25 -2.35
N ASP A 45 -8.73 -8.79 -1.83
CA ASP A 45 -10.05 -9.03 -2.41
C ASP A 45 -10.29 -8.28 -3.72
N VAL A 46 -9.36 -7.41 -4.17
CA VAL A 46 -9.34 -6.90 -5.55
C VAL A 46 -9.23 -8.03 -6.59
N ILE A 47 -8.74 -9.20 -6.21
CA ILE A 47 -8.76 -10.39 -7.06
C ILE A 47 -10.18 -10.74 -7.54
N THR A 48 -11.20 -10.34 -6.79
CA THR A 48 -12.61 -10.54 -7.15
C THR A 48 -13.05 -9.70 -8.35
N GLN A 49 -12.30 -8.64 -8.70
CA GLN A 49 -12.52 -7.82 -9.90
C GLN A 49 -11.86 -8.41 -11.16
N TRP A 50 -11.04 -9.45 -11.04
CA TRP A 50 -10.44 -10.08 -12.21
C TRP A 50 -11.52 -10.69 -13.10
N SER A 51 -11.45 -10.44 -14.42
CA SER A 51 -12.45 -10.91 -15.40
C SER A 51 -12.66 -12.43 -15.42
N GLY A 52 -11.67 -13.21 -14.99
CA GLY A 52 -11.78 -14.66 -14.85
C GLY A 52 -12.35 -15.13 -13.52
N PHE A 53 -12.55 -14.26 -12.53
CA PHE A 53 -12.90 -14.63 -11.15
C PHE A 53 -14.18 -15.45 -11.08
N ASP A 54 -15.28 -14.94 -11.64
CA ASP A 54 -16.59 -15.61 -11.59
C ASP A 54 -16.54 -16.98 -12.28
N THR A 55 -15.86 -17.06 -13.44
CA THR A 55 -15.74 -18.31 -14.21
C THR A 55 -14.82 -19.35 -13.58
N THR A 56 -13.93 -18.93 -12.68
CA THR A 56 -12.93 -19.81 -12.05
C THR A 56 -13.28 -20.06 -10.59
N PHE A 57 -13.00 -19.11 -9.71
CA PHE A 57 -13.26 -19.18 -8.27
C PHE A 57 -14.75 -19.13 -7.97
N GLY A 58 -15.53 -18.29 -8.68
CA GLY A 58 -16.98 -18.23 -8.53
C GLY A 58 -17.63 -19.60 -8.75
N ASN A 59 -17.33 -20.24 -9.88
CA ASN A 59 -17.81 -21.59 -10.18
C ASN A 59 -17.24 -22.67 -9.24
N TRP A 60 -15.95 -22.61 -8.90
CA TRP A 60 -15.32 -23.63 -8.05
C TRP A 60 -15.90 -23.63 -6.63
N PHE A 61 -16.19 -22.44 -6.09
CA PHE A 61 -16.75 -22.28 -4.75
C PHE A 61 -18.29 -22.14 -4.72
N ASP A 62 -18.96 -22.28 -5.87
CA ASP A 62 -20.41 -22.10 -6.01
C ASP A 62 -20.90 -20.75 -5.42
N LEU A 63 -20.16 -19.68 -5.73
CA LEU A 63 -20.47 -18.34 -5.23
C LEU A 63 -21.73 -17.81 -5.91
N LYS A 64 -22.72 -17.42 -5.09
CA LYS A 64 -23.98 -16.83 -5.56
C LYS A 64 -23.84 -15.38 -6.03
N GLU A 65 -22.80 -14.69 -5.58
CA GLU A 65 -22.56 -13.29 -5.87
C GLU A 65 -21.38 -13.13 -6.82
N LYS A 66 -21.49 -12.16 -7.74
CA LYS A 66 -20.42 -11.80 -8.66
C LYS A 66 -19.25 -11.20 -7.89
N GLY A 67 -18.03 -11.49 -8.35
CA GLY A 67 -16.80 -10.96 -7.78
C GLY A 67 -16.79 -9.44 -7.68
N SER A 68 -17.28 -8.73 -8.70
CA SER A 68 -17.38 -7.28 -8.67
C SER A 68 -18.24 -6.75 -7.51
N LEU A 69 -19.30 -7.47 -7.14
CA LEU A 69 -20.14 -7.10 -6.02
C LEU A 69 -19.46 -7.40 -4.67
N ILE A 70 -18.69 -8.49 -4.59
CA ILE A 70 -17.94 -8.88 -3.39
C ILE A 70 -16.95 -7.78 -3.01
N TYR A 71 -16.23 -7.22 -3.98
CA TYR A 71 -15.27 -6.13 -3.77
C TYR A 71 -15.91 -4.86 -3.18
N HIS A 72 -17.09 -4.46 -3.67
CA HIS A 72 -17.74 -3.23 -3.22
C HIS A 72 -18.53 -3.38 -1.92
N GLN A 73 -18.71 -4.62 -1.41
CA GLN A 73 -19.45 -4.87 -0.19
C GLN A 73 -18.58 -4.80 1.06
N LYS A 74 -19.13 -4.21 2.14
CA LYS A 74 -18.49 -4.17 3.47
C LYS A 74 -18.62 -5.52 4.21
N ARG A 75 -17.98 -6.57 3.68
CA ARG A 75 -17.93 -7.88 4.35
C ARG A 75 -16.94 -7.83 5.50
N TRP A 76 -17.19 -8.59 6.58
CA TRP A 76 -16.31 -8.58 7.76
C TRP A 76 -14.84 -8.93 7.45
N PHE A 77 -14.60 -9.73 6.40
CA PHE A 77 -13.27 -10.13 5.93
C PHE A 77 -12.74 -9.32 4.74
N SER A 78 -13.48 -8.32 4.26
CA SER A 78 -13.07 -7.49 3.12
C SER A 78 -12.02 -6.45 3.49
N HIS A 79 -11.47 -5.80 2.47
CA HIS A 79 -10.67 -4.58 2.58
C HIS A 79 -11.46 -3.42 3.24
N HIS A 80 -12.78 -3.50 3.37
CA HIS A 80 -13.54 -2.50 4.16
C HIS A 80 -13.55 -2.77 5.66
N ALA A 81 -13.02 -3.91 6.12
CA ALA A 81 -13.17 -4.36 7.50
C ALA A 81 -11.88 -4.98 8.05
N LEU A 82 -11.85 -6.30 8.33
CA LEU A 82 -10.73 -6.94 8.99
C LEU A 82 -9.41 -6.71 8.26
N PHE A 83 -9.37 -6.78 6.93
CA PHE A 83 -8.12 -6.60 6.19
C PHE A 83 -7.56 -5.17 6.30
N HIS A 84 -8.40 -4.17 6.52
CA HIS A 84 -7.98 -2.79 6.79
C HIS A 84 -7.90 -2.46 8.28
N SER A 85 -7.32 -3.36 9.07
CA SER A 85 -7.26 -3.23 10.53
C SER A 85 -5.88 -3.51 11.13
N LEU A 86 -5.57 -2.84 12.24
CA LEU A 86 -4.38 -3.10 13.05
C LEU A 86 -4.33 -4.55 13.58
N PRO A 87 -5.44 -5.15 14.07
CA PRO A 87 -5.47 -6.57 14.41
C PRO A 87 -5.01 -7.49 13.28
N MET A 88 -5.37 -7.19 12.03
CA MET A 88 -4.92 -7.99 10.90
C MET A 88 -3.43 -7.80 10.60
N ALA A 89 -2.89 -6.59 10.73
CA ALA A 89 -1.44 -6.36 10.64
C ALA A 89 -0.65 -7.20 11.69
N ILE A 90 -1.18 -7.28 12.92
CA ILE A 90 -0.63 -8.12 13.99
C ILE A 90 -0.75 -9.61 13.63
N LEU A 91 -1.93 -10.06 13.18
CA LEU A 91 -2.18 -11.45 12.80
C LEU A 91 -1.26 -11.88 11.65
N PHE A 92 -1.16 -11.06 10.61
CA PHE A 92 -0.31 -11.30 9.45
C PHE A 92 1.16 -11.47 9.86
N THR A 93 1.66 -10.57 10.71
CA THR A 93 3.02 -10.68 11.27
C THR A 93 3.19 -11.93 12.15
N GLY A 94 2.14 -12.29 12.90
CA GLY A 94 2.08 -13.51 13.71
C GLY A 94 2.14 -14.79 12.89
N ILE A 95 1.43 -14.85 11.75
CA ILE A 95 1.46 -15.97 10.79
C ILE A 95 2.88 -16.15 10.24
N LEU A 96 3.55 -15.05 9.85
CA LEU A 96 4.94 -15.13 9.39
C LEU A 96 5.88 -15.57 10.50
N SER A 97 5.68 -15.11 11.74
CA SER A 97 6.46 -15.58 12.89
C SER A 97 6.25 -17.08 13.13
N LEU A 98 5.01 -17.57 13.02
CA LEU A 98 4.69 -19.00 13.10
C LEU A 98 5.39 -19.78 11.98
N TYR A 99 5.37 -19.29 10.74
CA TYR A 99 6.09 -19.88 9.62
C TYR A 99 7.59 -20.06 9.92
N PHE A 100 8.25 -19.00 10.40
CA PHE A 100 9.68 -19.07 10.78
C PHE A 100 9.92 -20.08 11.91
N ARG A 101 9.02 -20.15 12.89
CA ARG A 101 9.09 -21.11 13.99
C ARG A 101 8.97 -22.54 13.47
N LEU A 102 7.95 -22.85 12.68
CA LEU A 102 7.69 -24.19 12.16
C LEU A 102 8.83 -24.69 11.26
N ARG A 103 9.38 -23.80 10.42
CA ARG A 103 10.50 -24.13 9.53
C ARG A 103 11.79 -24.45 10.27
N ARG A 104 12.06 -23.80 11.41
CA ARG A 104 13.33 -23.93 12.15
C ARG A 104 13.24 -24.77 13.42
N ARG A 105 12.04 -25.07 13.90
CA ARG A 105 11.76 -25.78 15.16
C ARG A 105 12.48 -25.18 16.37
N VAL A 106 12.52 -23.83 16.45
CA VAL A 106 13.16 -23.09 17.55
C VAL A 106 12.12 -22.42 18.45
N SER A 107 12.56 -21.92 19.61
CA SER A 107 11.69 -21.14 20.50
C SER A 107 11.26 -19.81 19.88
N TRP A 108 10.06 -19.33 20.25
CA TRP A 108 9.53 -18.03 19.82
C TRP A 108 10.53 -16.88 20.07
N ARG A 109 11.17 -16.88 21.25
CA ARG A 109 12.18 -15.88 21.61
C ARG A 109 13.34 -15.86 20.60
N SER A 110 13.78 -17.02 20.11
CA SER A 110 14.83 -17.08 19.08
C SER A 110 14.33 -16.54 17.74
N VAL A 111 13.12 -16.91 17.32
CA VAL A 111 12.50 -16.42 16.08
C VAL A 111 12.45 -14.90 16.06
N TRP A 112 11.91 -14.29 17.11
CA TRP A 112 11.80 -12.84 17.24
C TRP A 112 13.16 -12.15 17.31
N ARG A 113 14.08 -12.64 18.14
CA ARG A 113 15.42 -12.05 18.27
C ARG A 113 16.19 -12.05 16.94
N GLU A 114 16.09 -13.13 16.18
CA GLU A 114 16.81 -13.30 14.92
C GLU A 114 16.16 -12.60 13.73
N ASN A 115 14.86 -12.29 13.80
CA ASN A 115 14.08 -11.72 12.68
C ASN A 115 13.36 -10.41 13.03
N LYS A 116 13.74 -9.75 14.13
CA LYS A 116 13.11 -8.50 14.59
C LYS A 116 12.97 -7.43 13.50
N LEU A 117 14.01 -7.27 12.67
CA LEU A 117 14.00 -6.31 11.57
C LEU A 117 12.96 -6.69 10.50
N PHE A 118 12.83 -7.98 10.21
CA PHE A 118 11.86 -8.46 9.24
C PHE A 118 10.44 -8.26 9.74
N PHE A 119 10.14 -8.64 10.99
CA PHE A 119 8.80 -8.44 11.53
C PHE A 119 8.45 -6.97 11.67
N ALA A 120 9.39 -6.12 12.09
CA ALA A 120 9.18 -4.68 12.15
C ALA A 120 8.89 -4.09 10.76
N ALA A 121 9.70 -4.42 9.74
CA ALA A 121 9.52 -3.89 8.40
C ALA A 121 8.23 -4.37 7.73
N VAL A 122 7.86 -5.64 7.90
CA VAL A 122 6.61 -6.19 7.36
C VAL A 122 5.39 -5.57 8.04
N PHE A 123 5.42 -5.46 9.37
CA PHE A 123 4.37 -4.80 10.13
C PHE A 123 4.22 -3.32 9.72
N SER A 124 5.33 -2.60 9.60
CA SER A 124 5.32 -1.21 9.13
C SER A 124 4.81 -1.08 7.69
N ALA A 125 5.16 -1.99 6.79
CA ALA A 125 4.66 -1.97 5.41
C ALA A 125 3.13 -2.11 5.36
N TYR A 126 2.57 -3.02 6.17
CA TYR A 126 1.11 -3.16 6.31
C TYR A 126 0.48 -1.88 6.87
N LEU A 127 1.07 -1.28 7.92
CA LEU A 127 0.52 -0.05 8.50
C LEU A 127 0.59 1.15 7.56
N VAL A 128 1.62 1.23 6.70
CA VAL A 128 1.72 2.30 5.71
C VAL A 128 0.53 2.25 4.75
N HIS A 129 0.14 1.07 4.27
CA HIS A 129 -1.11 0.91 3.51
C HIS A 129 -2.30 1.54 4.24
N LEU A 130 -2.52 1.13 5.50
CA LEU A 130 -3.66 1.62 6.28
C LEU A 130 -3.63 3.16 6.44
N PHE A 131 -2.45 3.77 6.53
CA PHE A 131 -2.32 5.22 6.62
C PHE A 131 -2.48 5.93 5.27
N GLU A 132 -2.11 5.30 4.17
CA GLU A 132 -2.33 5.80 2.80
C GLU A 132 -3.83 5.88 2.46
N ASP A 133 -4.65 5.05 3.09
CA ASP A 133 -6.11 5.03 2.92
C ASP A 133 -6.88 5.98 3.87
N MET A 134 -6.25 6.50 4.92
CA MET A 134 -6.91 7.50 5.79
C MET A 134 -7.20 8.87 5.15
N PRO A 135 -6.39 9.42 4.22
CA PRO A 135 -6.63 10.73 3.62
C PRO A 135 -7.65 10.75 2.49
N THR A 136 -8.14 9.61 2.02
CA THR A 136 -9.15 9.50 0.97
C THR A 136 -10.56 9.88 1.50
N PRO A 137 -11.59 10.03 0.64
CA PRO A 137 -12.91 10.52 1.04
C PRO A 137 -13.71 9.58 1.97
N THR A 138 -14.59 10.14 2.81
CA THR A 138 -15.49 9.33 3.67
C THR A 138 -16.55 8.52 2.91
N PHE A 139 -17.08 9.01 1.79
CA PHE A 139 -18.40 8.60 1.32
C PHE A 139 -18.58 7.11 1.02
N VAL A 140 -17.60 6.48 0.36
CA VAL A 140 -17.76 5.07 -0.05
C VAL A 140 -17.39 4.13 1.10
N TRP A 141 -16.33 4.42 1.85
CA TRP A 141 -15.72 3.44 2.77
C TRP A 141 -15.84 3.83 4.25
N GLY A 142 -16.10 5.10 4.56
CA GLY A 142 -16.20 5.63 5.92
C GLY A 142 -14.84 5.86 6.58
N GLY A 143 -13.75 5.62 5.85
CA GLY A 143 -12.38 5.56 6.35
C GLY A 143 -11.87 4.12 6.45
N VAL A 144 -10.91 3.90 7.35
CA VAL A 144 -10.22 2.64 7.59
C VAL A 144 -10.73 2.03 8.91
N ALA A 145 -11.08 0.74 8.90
CA ALA A 145 -11.54 0.01 10.08
C ALA A 145 -10.38 -0.35 11.04
N PHE A 146 -9.59 0.65 11.42
CA PHE A 146 -8.28 0.48 12.08
C PHE A 146 -8.36 -0.36 13.36
N LEU A 147 -9.43 -0.21 14.14
CA LEU A 147 -9.68 -0.96 15.39
C LEU A 147 -10.82 -1.98 15.25
N PHE A 148 -11.00 -2.61 14.08
CA PHE A 148 -11.97 -3.69 13.88
C PHE A 148 -11.94 -4.71 15.04
N PRO A 149 -13.09 -5.18 15.58
CA PRO A 149 -14.46 -5.02 15.08
C PRO A 149 -15.20 -3.77 15.59
N SER A 150 -14.49 -2.74 16.07
CA SER A 150 -15.12 -1.46 16.39
C SER A 150 -15.89 -0.90 15.18
N GLU A 151 -17.06 -0.33 15.42
CA GLU A 151 -17.86 0.37 14.40
C GLU A 151 -17.27 1.74 14.02
N GLN A 152 -16.21 2.19 14.70
CA GLN A 152 -15.53 3.44 14.41
C GLN A 152 -14.48 3.28 13.32
N TYR A 153 -14.70 3.96 12.20
CA TYR A 153 -13.73 4.08 11.11
C TYR A 153 -12.89 5.34 11.29
N TRP A 154 -11.60 5.24 10.96
CA TRP A 154 -10.62 6.31 11.13
C TRP A 154 -10.18 6.84 9.77
N GLY A 155 -9.95 8.15 9.66
CA GLY A 155 -9.58 8.77 8.38
C GLY A 155 -10.81 9.27 7.62
N GLY A 156 -10.87 9.03 6.32
CA GLY A 156 -11.90 9.60 5.46
C GLY A 156 -11.73 11.11 5.28
N LYS A 157 -10.49 11.64 5.28
CA LYS A 157 -10.27 13.09 5.30
C LYS A 157 -10.56 13.79 3.98
N GLY A 158 -10.59 13.06 2.87
CA GLY A 158 -10.85 13.61 1.53
C GLY A 158 -9.78 14.60 1.04
N TYR A 159 -8.55 14.48 1.53
CA TYR A 159 -7.42 15.28 1.05
C TYR A 159 -6.95 14.85 -0.33
N ILE A 160 -7.08 13.56 -0.64
CA ILE A 160 -6.74 12.99 -1.94
C ILE A 160 -7.94 12.25 -2.50
N TRP A 161 -7.96 12.03 -3.81
CA TRP A 161 -8.90 11.11 -4.44
C TRP A 161 -8.43 9.67 -4.29
N TRP A 162 -9.29 8.70 -4.53
CA TRP A 162 -8.94 7.27 -4.51
C TRP A 162 -7.97 6.91 -5.65
N TRP A 163 -8.12 7.55 -6.80
CA TRP A 163 -7.35 7.25 -8.00
C TRP A 163 -6.54 8.45 -8.46
N ASN A 164 -5.61 8.17 -9.37
CA ASN A 164 -4.87 9.18 -10.12
C ASN A 164 -4.00 10.08 -9.22
N ASN A 165 -3.38 9.53 -8.18
CA ASN A 165 -2.42 10.25 -7.33
C ASN A 165 -0.98 10.08 -7.84
N TYR A 166 -0.72 10.50 -9.09
CA TYR A 166 0.54 10.26 -9.78
C TYR A 166 1.75 10.90 -9.10
N ASP A 167 1.60 12.11 -8.56
CA ASP A 167 2.64 12.80 -7.78
C ASP A 167 3.08 12.00 -6.56
N LEU A 168 2.11 11.49 -5.79
CA LEU A 168 2.36 10.67 -4.61
C LEU A 168 3.01 9.33 -4.99
N PHE A 169 2.54 8.70 -6.05
CA PHE A 169 3.12 7.47 -6.58
C PHE A 169 4.58 7.67 -7.00
N LEU A 170 4.91 8.79 -7.66
CA LEU A 170 6.28 9.13 -8.05
C LEU A 170 7.19 9.35 -6.84
N ILE A 171 6.70 9.95 -5.76
CA ILE A 171 7.43 10.07 -4.49
C ILE A 171 7.73 8.68 -3.94
N ILE A 172 6.74 7.80 -3.86
CA ILE A 172 6.89 6.42 -3.37
C ILE A 172 7.93 5.65 -4.22
N ILE A 173 7.80 5.68 -5.54
CA ILE A 173 8.75 5.05 -6.46
C ILE A 173 10.15 5.62 -6.26
N SER A 174 10.29 6.93 -6.08
CA SER A 174 11.58 7.56 -5.88
C SER A 174 12.27 7.05 -4.61
N ILE A 175 11.53 6.90 -3.49
CA ILE A 175 12.05 6.31 -2.25
C ILE A 175 12.55 4.88 -2.51
N PHE A 176 11.75 4.07 -3.20
CA PHE A 176 12.10 2.69 -3.54
C PHE A 176 13.35 2.63 -4.44
N VAL A 177 13.36 3.33 -5.57
CA VAL A 177 14.44 3.33 -6.56
C VAL A 177 15.74 3.85 -5.94
N LEU A 178 15.70 4.93 -5.16
CA LEU A 178 16.89 5.47 -4.49
C LEU A 178 17.45 4.47 -3.47
N ASN A 179 16.61 3.81 -2.67
CA ASN A 179 17.07 2.81 -1.70
C ASN A 179 17.62 1.53 -2.35
N ILE A 180 17.03 1.09 -3.46
CA ILE A 180 17.56 -0.04 -4.25
C ILE A 180 18.88 0.34 -4.92
N SER A 181 18.97 1.53 -5.50
CA SER A 181 20.20 2.04 -6.10
C SER A 181 21.33 2.15 -5.07
N LEU A 182 21.02 2.66 -3.87
CA LEU A 182 21.94 2.68 -2.75
C LEU A 182 22.40 1.27 -2.35
N THR A 183 21.51 0.27 -2.42
CA THR A 183 21.88 -1.13 -2.18
C THR A 183 22.89 -1.61 -3.24
N GLY A 184 22.70 -1.25 -4.51
CA GLY A 184 23.68 -1.48 -5.57
C GLY A 184 25.05 -0.84 -5.25
N LEU A 185 25.06 0.39 -4.74
CA LEU A 185 26.30 1.09 -4.34
C LEU A 185 27.03 0.40 -3.17
N THR A 186 26.32 -0.25 -2.24
CA THR A 186 26.96 -1.00 -1.15
C THR A 186 27.75 -2.23 -1.64
N LEU A 187 27.44 -2.77 -2.82
CA LEU A 187 28.25 -3.84 -3.43
C LEU A 187 29.68 -3.36 -3.74
N PHE A 188 29.89 -2.04 -3.89
CA PHE A 188 31.17 -1.39 -4.13
C PHE A 188 31.91 -0.95 -2.83
N ARG A 189 31.62 -1.60 -1.69
CA ARG A 189 32.34 -1.46 -0.39
C ARG A 189 32.18 -0.12 0.36
N ILE A 190 31.08 0.61 0.18
CA ILE A 190 30.74 1.73 1.07
C ILE A 190 30.44 1.20 2.49
N ARG A 191 30.92 1.90 3.53
CA ARG A 191 30.69 1.49 4.94
C ARG A 191 29.19 1.43 5.27
N ASN A 192 28.73 0.30 5.81
CA ASN A 192 27.32 0.02 6.13
C ASN A 192 26.60 1.08 7.00
N VAL A 193 27.31 1.82 7.86
CA VAL A 193 26.67 2.84 8.73
C VAL A 193 26.21 4.04 7.91
N VAL A 194 27.01 4.47 6.94
CA VAL A 194 26.69 5.62 6.08
C VAL A 194 25.46 5.32 5.24
N THR A 195 25.36 4.10 4.70
CA THR A 195 24.21 3.72 3.86
C THR A 195 22.92 3.53 4.67
N GLN A 196 23.00 3.10 5.93
CA GLN A 196 21.84 3.09 6.84
C GLN A 196 21.29 4.49 7.07
N SER A 197 22.16 5.45 7.38
CA SER A 197 21.75 6.84 7.58
C SER A 197 21.15 7.45 6.31
N ILE A 198 21.79 7.26 5.15
CA ILE A 198 21.27 7.75 3.87
C ILE A 198 19.90 7.12 3.56
N ALA A 199 19.74 5.81 3.74
CA ALA A 199 18.47 5.11 3.53
C ALA A 199 17.34 5.68 4.40
N SER A 200 17.61 5.90 5.70
CA SER A 200 16.65 6.53 6.61
C SER A 200 16.31 7.96 6.20
N ILE A 201 17.30 8.75 5.77
CA ILE A 201 17.08 10.13 5.30
C ILE A 201 16.19 10.13 4.05
N ILE A 202 16.44 9.25 3.07
CA ILE A 202 15.61 9.10 1.87
C ILE A 202 14.17 8.81 2.27
N LEU A 203 13.94 7.86 3.19
CA LEU A 203 12.60 7.52 3.64
C LEU A 203 11.93 8.70 4.37
N ILE A 204 12.62 9.36 5.30
CA ILE A 204 12.07 10.47 6.09
C ILE A 204 11.70 11.66 5.19
N ILE A 205 12.60 12.05 4.28
CA ILE A 205 12.34 13.14 3.33
C ILE A 205 11.17 12.75 2.43
N GLY A 206 11.16 11.53 1.87
CA GLY A 206 10.09 11.07 1.01
C GLY A 206 8.72 11.04 1.71
N VAL A 207 8.65 10.54 2.94
CA VAL A 207 7.43 10.58 3.77
C VAL A 207 7.01 12.03 4.06
N GLY A 208 7.97 12.91 4.34
CA GLY A 208 7.71 14.34 4.54
C GLY A 208 7.10 14.99 3.30
N LEU A 209 7.69 14.76 2.12
CA LEU A 209 7.18 15.25 0.84
C LEU A 209 5.80 14.68 0.51
N PHE A 210 5.58 13.38 0.73
CA PHE A 210 4.29 12.74 0.54
C PHE A 210 3.20 13.41 1.39
N ASN A 211 3.47 13.59 2.68
CA ASN A 211 2.52 14.25 3.59
C ASN A 211 2.31 15.72 3.22
N TYR A 212 3.37 16.43 2.83
CA TYR A 212 3.27 17.82 2.39
C TYR A 212 2.34 17.94 1.18
N GLN A 213 2.58 17.16 0.12
CA GLN A 213 1.76 17.17 -1.10
C GLN A 213 0.30 16.83 -0.81
N MET A 214 0.07 15.80 0.01
CA MET A 214 -1.26 15.39 0.43
C MET A 214 -2.00 16.50 1.19
N LEU A 215 -1.35 17.16 2.16
CA LEU A 215 -1.99 18.14 3.05
C LEU A 215 -2.20 19.51 2.39
N HIS A 216 -1.46 19.83 1.33
CA HIS A 216 -1.51 21.13 0.66
C HIS A 216 -2.32 21.10 -0.65
N ARG A 217 -3.09 20.04 -0.90
CA ARG A 217 -4.03 20.03 -2.02
C ARG A 217 -5.13 21.07 -1.76
N GLY A 218 -5.34 21.98 -2.72
CA GLY A 218 -6.32 23.07 -2.62
C GLY A 218 -7.78 22.65 -2.81
N TYR A 219 -8.08 21.34 -2.79
CA TYR A 219 -9.40 20.79 -3.08
C TYR A 219 -9.75 19.66 -2.10
N SER A 220 -10.98 19.68 -1.59
CA SER A 220 -11.53 18.61 -0.74
C SER A 220 -12.39 17.68 -1.57
N PHE A 221 -12.05 16.40 -1.54
CA PHE A 221 -12.76 15.34 -2.24
C PHE A 221 -13.88 14.70 -1.41
N ASN A 222 -14.18 15.22 -0.22
CA ASN A 222 -15.30 14.74 0.58
C ASN A 222 -16.64 15.13 -0.03
N TYR A 223 -17.57 14.19 -0.03
CA TYR A 223 -18.96 14.42 -0.44
C TYR A 223 -19.91 13.50 0.32
N SER A 224 -21.22 13.78 0.25
CA SER A 224 -22.27 12.98 0.89
C SER A 224 -23.51 12.91 -0.01
N GLY A 225 -24.34 11.87 0.20
CA GLY A 225 -25.58 11.65 -0.55
C GLY A 225 -25.46 10.67 -1.73
N MET A 226 -26.41 9.72 -1.81
CA MET A 226 -26.45 8.69 -2.87
C MET A 226 -27.14 9.17 -4.16
N SER A 227 -27.98 10.22 -4.09
CA SER A 227 -28.80 10.69 -5.22
C SER A 227 -28.00 11.34 -6.35
N GLU A 228 -26.79 11.82 -6.07
CA GLU A 228 -25.91 12.51 -7.03
C GLU A 228 -24.51 11.86 -7.12
N HIS A 229 -24.33 10.70 -6.49
CA HIS A 229 -23.02 10.06 -6.32
C HIS A 229 -22.24 9.92 -7.64
N HIS A 230 -22.87 9.44 -8.72
CA HIS A 230 -22.20 9.24 -10.00
C HIS A 230 -21.68 10.55 -10.62
N GLN A 231 -22.44 11.64 -10.51
CA GLN A 231 -22.04 12.93 -11.06
C GLN A 231 -20.89 13.52 -10.24
N VAL A 232 -21.00 13.48 -8.91
CA VAL A 232 -19.93 13.96 -8.02
C VAL A 232 -18.66 13.13 -8.15
N TRP A 233 -18.80 11.82 -8.34
CA TRP A 233 -17.68 10.91 -8.60
C TRP A 233 -16.90 11.30 -9.85
N GLN A 234 -17.61 11.46 -10.98
CA GLN A 234 -16.99 11.86 -12.25
C GLN A 234 -16.34 13.25 -12.15
N MET A 235 -16.99 14.18 -11.46
CA MET A 235 -16.43 15.51 -11.22
C MET A 235 -15.14 15.45 -10.39
N ASN A 236 -15.13 14.68 -9.30
CA ASN A 236 -13.96 14.50 -8.45
C ASN A 236 -12.81 13.79 -9.17
N GLU A 237 -13.12 12.80 -10.00
CA GLU A 237 -12.14 12.13 -10.84
C GLU A 237 -11.50 13.08 -11.85
N ALA A 238 -12.32 13.86 -12.57
CA ALA A 238 -11.83 14.89 -13.48
C ALA A 238 -10.98 15.94 -12.75
N LYS A 239 -11.42 16.36 -11.55
CA LYS A 239 -10.67 17.33 -10.74
C LYS A 239 -9.35 16.76 -10.22
N SER A 240 -9.30 15.48 -9.85
CA SER A 240 -8.05 14.79 -9.47
C SER A 240 -7.05 14.84 -10.63
N LEU A 241 -7.50 14.49 -11.84
CA LEU A 241 -6.67 14.52 -13.05
C LEU A 241 -6.17 15.94 -13.40
N GLU A 242 -7.03 16.94 -13.28
CA GLU A 242 -6.65 18.36 -13.48
C GLU A 242 -5.56 18.78 -12.49
N LEU A 243 -5.71 18.46 -11.20
CA LEU A 243 -4.71 18.76 -10.18
C LEU A 243 -3.38 18.05 -10.43
N GLN A 244 -3.42 16.78 -10.88
CA GLN A 244 -2.19 16.08 -11.25
C GLN A 244 -1.47 16.75 -12.41
N LYS A 245 -2.23 17.21 -13.41
CA LYS A 245 -1.67 17.93 -14.55
C LYS A 245 -1.03 19.25 -14.12
N GLU A 246 -1.65 19.97 -13.19
CA GLU A 246 -1.09 21.18 -12.59
C GLU A 246 0.22 20.90 -11.83
N ILE A 247 0.24 19.85 -11.00
CA ILE A 247 1.39 19.50 -10.15
C ILE A 247 2.59 18.99 -10.99
N LEU A 248 2.32 18.13 -11.97
CA LEU A 248 3.37 17.44 -12.74
C LEU A 248 3.81 18.23 -13.99
N GLY A 249 2.97 19.15 -14.47
CA GLY A 249 3.10 19.75 -15.79
C GLY A 249 2.73 18.78 -16.91
N ASP A 250 2.60 19.31 -18.13
CA ASP A 250 2.07 18.57 -19.29
C ASP A 250 2.86 17.30 -19.61
N GLU A 251 4.19 17.38 -19.70
CA GLU A 251 5.01 16.26 -20.19
C GLU A 251 4.97 15.05 -19.26
N LEU A 252 5.20 15.27 -17.97
CA LEU A 252 5.24 14.20 -16.98
C LEU A 252 3.84 13.63 -16.72
N TYR A 253 2.81 14.48 -16.71
CA TYR A 253 1.42 14.04 -16.62
C TYR A 253 1.04 13.09 -17.77
N GLU A 254 1.37 13.45 -19.01
CA GLU A 254 1.06 12.61 -20.18
C GLU A 254 1.81 11.27 -20.15
N ILE A 255 3.04 11.24 -19.62
CA ILE A 255 3.77 9.98 -19.38
C ILE A 255 3.01 9.13 -18.36
N MET A 256 2.59 9.72 -17.24
CA MET A 256 1.88 9.00 -16.18
C MET A 256 0.54 8.45 -16.63
N ILE A 257 -0.23 9.23 -17.40
CA ILE A 257 -1.49 8.78 -18.02
C ILE A 257 -1.27 7.59 -18.95
N LYS A 258 -0.25 7.65 -19.81
CA LYS A 258 0.09 6.53 -20.70
C LYS A 258 0.45 5.27 -19.92
N ILE A 259 1.20 5.42 -18.83
CA ILE A 259 1.53 4.29 -17.95
C ILE A 259 0.25 3.73 -17.33
N ASP A 260 -0.61 4.56 -16.75
CA ASP A 260 -1.85 4.12 -16.09
C ASP A 260 -2.77 3.37 -17.08
N HIS A 261 -3.00 3.94 -18.26
CA HIS A 261 -3.82 3.32 -19.31
C HIS A 261 -3.20 2.05 -19.92
N SER A 262 -1.88 1.83 -19.75
CA SER A 262 -1.22 0.61 -20.21
C SER A 262 -1.37 -0.57 -19.25
N ILE A 263 -1.84 -0.33 -18.02
CA ILE A 263 -2.07 -1.38 -17.03
C ILE A 263 -3.31 -2.19 -17.47
N PRO A 264 -3.19 -3.50 -17.73
CA PRO A 264 -4.30 -4.30 -18.29
C PRO A 264 -5.43 -4.59 -17.28
N PHE A 265 -5.30 -4.12 -16.05
CA PHE A 265 -6.28 -4.25 -14.99
C PHE A 265 -7.08 -2.96 -14.89
N TRP A 266 -8.28 -2.98 -15.46
CA TRP A 266 -9.28 -1.93 -15.27
C TRP A 266 -9.99 -2.21 -13.95
N PHE A 267 -9.79 -1.34 -12.97
CA PHE A 267 -10.51 -1.35 -11.70
C PHE A 267 -11.57 -0.24 -11.72
#